data_AF-A0A7Y2XWB4-F1
#
_entry.id   AF-A0A7Y2XWB4-F1
#
_cell.length_a   1.000
_cell.length_b   1.000
_cell.length_c   1.000
_cell.angle_alpha   90.00
_cell.angle_beta   90.00
_cell.angle_gamma   90.00
#
_symmetry.space_group_name_H-M   'P 1'
#
loop_
_entity.id
_entity.type
_entity.pdbx_description
1 polymer ?
#
loop_
_entity_poly.entity_id
_entity_poly.type
_entity_poly.pdbx_seq_one_letter_code
_entity_poly.pdbx_strand_id
1 'polypeptide(L)'
;IYGGVRYDMDNIRLKLGAEYNYGSPYWIAFTPAHDDIYQSKLATRGHVFELYSIYDIPAGEAVSKYGRAFIRLGYQYYNYTHSGSGDWNLFPYDLGDNNDLAKLQALGLDPIDDAHQIYLTFEAFF
;
A
#
# COMPACT_ATOMS: atom_id res chain seq x y z
N ILE A 1 2.66 10.27 -7.60
CA ILE A 1 1.36 11.01 -7.54
C ILE A 1 0.46 10.23 -6.60
N TYR A 2 -0.24 10.91 -5.69
CA TYR A 2 -1.16 10.28 -4.74
C TYR A 2 -2.49 11.01 -4.76
N GLY A 3 -3.58 10.25 -4.70
CA GLY A 3 -4.93 10.78 -4.59
C GLY A 3 -5.85 9.76 -3.96
N GLY A 4 -6.87 10.25 -3.27
CA GLY A 4 -7.85 9.38 -2.63
C GLY A 4 -9.13 10.12 -2.31
N VAL A 5 -10.19 9.35 -2.13
CA VAL A 5 -11.50 9.82 -1.70
C VAL A 5 -11.99 8.95 -0.55
N ARG A 6 -12.71 9.57 0.39
CA ARG A 6 -13.36 8.87 1.48
C ARG A 6 -14.79 9.38 1.63
N TYR A 7 -15.72 8.45 1.85
CA TYR A 7 -17.11 8.74 2.13
C TYR A 7 -17.46 8.23 3.53
N ASP A 8 -17.99 9.13 4.34
CA ASP A 8 -18.29 8.89 5.75
C ASP A 8 -19.81 8.68 5.92
N MET A 9 -20.20 7.48 6.37
CA MET A 9 -21.58 7.10 6.65
C MET A 9 -21.82 7.12 8.17
N ASP A 10 -21.99 8.33 8.69
CA ASP A 10 -22.09 8.56 10.15
C ASP A 10 -23.27 7.84 10.80
N ASN A 11 -24.37 7.62 10.05
CA ASN A 11 -25.55 6.90 10.52
C ASN A 11 -25.26 5.45 10.94
N ILE A 12 -24.27 4.81 10.32
CA ILE A 12 -23.85 3.44 10.60
C ILE A 12 -22.41 3.37 11.12
N ARG A 13 -21.77 4.52 11.40
CA ARG A 13 -20.38 4.64 11.89
C ARG A 13 -19.35 3.93 11.01
N LEU A 14 -19.63 3.88 9.70
CA LEU A 14 -18.80 3.25 8.70
C LEU A 14 -18.21 4.31 7.79
N LYS A 15 -16.94 4.19 7.46
CA LYS A 15 -16.25 5.02 6.46
C LYS A 15 -15.70 4.12 5.37
N LEU A 16 -15.90 4.50 4.12
CA LEU A 16 -15.35 3.79 2.97
C LEU A 16 -14.37 4.71 2.24
N GLY A 17 -13.19 4.21 1.94
CA GLY A 17 -12.15 4.96 1.26
C GLY A 17 -11.55 4.21 0.08
N ALA A 18 -11.13 4.98 -0.91
CA ALA A 18 -10.40 4.50 -2.06
C ALA A 18 -9.17 5.40 -2.27
N GLU A 19 -8.01 4.79 -2.45
CA GLU A 19 -6.73 5.48 -2.61
C GLU A 19 -5.97 4.93 -3.81
N TYR A 20 -5.27 5.82 -4.49
CA TYR A 20 -4.41 5.51 -5.62
C TYR A 20 -3.04 6.16 -5.43
N ASN A 21 -2.00 5.37 -5.62
CA ASN A 21 -0.61 5.82 -5.57
C ASN A 21 0.09 5.44 -6.87
N TYR A 22 0.86 6.37 -7.42
CA TYR A 22 1.85 6.13 -8.46
C TYR A 22 3.24 6.44 -7.91
N GLY A 23 4.10 5.43 -7.91
CA GLY A 23 5.50 5.57 -7.52
C GLY A 23 6.43 5.51 -8.73
N SER A 24 7.40 6.43 -8.75
CA SER A 24 8.35 6.57 -9.85
C SER A 24 9.38 5.43 -9.84
N PRO A 25 9.81 4.91 -11.00
CA PRO A 25 10.90 3.95 -11.07
C PRO A 25 12.24 4.54 -10.62
N TYR A 26 12.41 5.85 -10.54
CA TYR A 26 13.66 6.48 -10.10
C TYR A 26 13.63 6.91 -8.61
N TRP A 27 12.59 6.52 -7.87
CA TRP A 27 12.45 6.87 -6.46
C TRP A 27 12.95 5.75 -5.54
N ILE A 28 13.81 6.13 -4.58
CA ILE A 28 14.27 5.24 -3.51
C ILE A 28 13.55 5.64 -2.22
N ALA A 29 12.61 4.81 -1.81
CA ALA A 29 11.89 5.01 -0.56
C ALA A 29 12.68 4.40 0.60
N PHE A 30 13.16 5.25 1.51
CA PHE A 30 13.80 4.83 2.76
C PHE A 30 12.75 4.41 3.80
N THR A 31 11.99 3.34 3.51
CA THR A 31 10.89 2.85 4.34
C THR A 31 11.20 1.47 4.96
N PRO A 32 12.21 1.34 5.84
CA PRO A 32 12.58 0.07 6.47
C PRO A 32 11.59 -0.41 7.54
N ALA A 33 10.68 0.47 7.99
CA ALA A 33 9.69 0.20 9.04
C ALA A 33 8.25 0.22 8.49
N HIS A 34 8.04 -0.15 7.23
CA HIS A 34 6.69 -0.27 6.69
C HIS A 34 6.01 -1.55 7.21
N ASP A 35 4.69 -1.48 7.33
CA ASP A 35 3.79 -2.49 7.87
C ASP A 35 3.11 -3.34 6.77
N ASP A 36 3.33 -2.99 5.51
CA ASP A 36 2.94 -3.79 4.35
C ASP A 36 3.75 -5.10 4.24
N ILE A 37 3.13 -6.17 3.74
CA ILE A 37 3.74 -7.50 3.66
C ILE A 37 4.80 -7.57 2.55
N TYR A 38 4.53 -6.90 1.43
CA TYR A 38 5.40 -6.94 0.25
C TYR A 38 6.37 -5.78 0.24
N GLN A 39 5.82 -4.57 0.17
CA GLN A 39 6.59 -3.36 0.07
C GLN A 39 5.72 -2.18 0.45
N SER A 40 6.30 -1.17 1.10
CA SER A 40 5.58 0.09 1.36
C SER A 40 4.94 0.63 0.09
N LYS A 41 3.70 1.11 0.17
CA LYS A 41 3.05 1.86 -0.93
C LYS A 41 3.91 2.98 -1.51
N LEU A 42 4.73 3.63 -0.68
CA LEU A 42 5.63 4.71 -1.09
C LEU A 42 6.86 4.21 -1.86
N ALA A 43 7.17 2.93 -1.72
CA ALA A 43 8.29 2.24 -2.36
C ALA A 43 7.87 1.47 -3.63
N THR A 44 6.59 1.45 -3.97
CA THR A 44 6.09 0.80 -5.20
C THR A 44 6.60 1.53 -6.44
N ARG A 45 6.96 0.78 -7.48
CA ARG A 45 7.44 1.28 -8.78
C ARG A 45 6.38 1.01 -9.84
N GLY A 46 5.37 1.85 -9.89
CA GLY A 46 4.14 1.58 -10.64
C GLY A 46 2.93 2.05 -9.86
N HIS A 47 1.87 1.26 -9.90
CA HIS A 47 0.54 1.64 -9.46
C HIS A 47 0.13 0.86 -8.20
N VAL A 48 -0.46 1.54 -7.23
CA VAL A 48 -1.12 0.91 -6.08
C VAL A 48 -2.53 1.43 -5.98
N PHE A 49 -3.47 0.50 -5.91
CA PHE A 49 -4.88 0.78 -5.65
C PHE A 49 -5.22 0.22 -4.27
N GLU A 50 -5.88 1.01 -3.45
CA GLU A 50 -6.35 0.57 -2.15
C GLU A 50 -7.83 0.89 -1.97
N LEU A 51 -8.56 -0.09 -1.46
CA LEU A 51 -9.92 0.07 -0.96
C LEU A 51 -9.92 -0.28 0.51
N TYR A 52 -10.51 0.56 1.34
CA TYR A 52 -10.61 0.28 2.76
C TYR A 52 -11.96 0.69 3.33
N SER A 53 -12.33 -0.01 4.40
CA SER A 53 -13.46 0.32 5.25
C SER A 53 -12.98 0.52 6.68
N ILE A 54 -13.48 1.54 7.35
CA ILE A 54 -13.23 1.79 8.78
C ILE A 54 -14.57 1.74 9.49
N TYR A 55 -14.67 0.92 10.52
CA TYR A 55 -15.82 0.87 11.40
C TYR A 55 -15.45 1.42 12.77
N ASP A 56 -16.09 2.52 13.17
CA ASP A 56 -15.86 3.13 14.48
C ASP A 56 -16.66 2.39 15.55
N ILE A 57 -15.96 1.85 16.55
CA ILE A 57 -16.59 1.06 17.62
C ILE A 57 -17.21 2.01 18.65
N PRO A 58 -18.50 1.84 19.00
CA PRO A 58 -19.18 2.68 20.00
C PRO A 58 -18.58 2.66 21.41
N ALA A 59 -17.74 1.67 21.72
CA ALA A 59 -17.27 1.39 23.07
C ALA A 59 -16.16 2.33 23.56
N GLY A 60 -15.49 3.08 22.67
CA GLY A 60 -14.40 3.99 23.07
C GLY A 60 -14.85 5.05 24.08
N GLU A 61 -16.00 5.67 23.84
CA GLU A 61 -16.61 6.68 24.73
C GLU A 61 -17.04 6.11 26.08
N ALA A 62 -17.33 4.80 26.14
CA ALA A 62 -17.72 4.12 27.37
C ALA A 62 -16.53 3.86 28.31
N VAL A 63 -15.29 3.87 27.78
CA VAL A 63 -14.06 3.64 28.55
C VAL A 63 -13.34 4.95 28.90
N SER A 64 -13.30 5.93 27.99
CA SER A 64 -12.65 7.24 28.20
C SER A 64 -13.39 8.31 27.39
N LYS A 65 -13.50 9.54 27.93
CA LYS A 65 -14.10 10.69 27.22
C LYS A 65 -13.40 11.01 25.88
N TYR A 66 -12.14 10.60 25.74
CA TYR A 66 -11.35 10.74 24.52
C TYR A 66 -11.04 9.40 23.83
N GLY A 67 -11.60 8.30 24.37
CA GLY A 67 -11.37 6.95 23.90
C GLY A 67 -11.97 6.77 22.50
N ARG A 68 -11.15 6.42 21.53
CA ARG A 68 -11.59 6.10 20.17
C ARG A 68 -11.03 4.76 19.77
N ALA A 69 -11.91 3.83 19.43
CA ALA A 69 -11.53 2.52 18.92
C ALA A 69 -12.18 2.33 17.56
N PHE A 70 -11.43 1.83 16.59
CA PHE A 70 -11.94 1.50 15.27
C PHE A 70 -11.26 0.26 14.71
N ILE A 71 -11.96 -0.41 13.80
CA ILE A 71 -11.42 -1.50 13.00
C ILE A 71 -11.29 -1.00 11.57
N ARG A 72 -10.12 -1.20 10.96
CA ARG A 72 -9.90 -0.95 9.54
C ARG A 72 -9.67 -2.28 8.83
N LEU A 73 -10.44 -2.52 7.78
CA LEU A 73 -10.22 -3.59 6.83
C LEU A 73 -9.79 -2.93 5.51
N GLY A 74 -8.67 -3.35 4.95
CA GLY A 74 -8.17 -2.83 3.69
C GLY A 74 -7.73 -3.92 2.74
N TYR A 75 -7.87 -3.60 1.45
CA TYR A 75 -7.37 -4.39 0.33
C TYR A 75 -6.52 -3.49 -0.54
N GLN A 76 -5.32 -3.97 -0.88
CA GLN A 76 -4.37 -3.27 -1.71
C GLN A 76 -3.99 -4.17 -2.89
N TYR A 77 -4.01 -3.59 -4.09
CA TYR A 77 -3.52 -4.18 -5.31
C TYR A 77 -2.33 -3.37 -5.81
N TYR A 78 -1.20 -4.06 -5.95
CA TYR A 78 0.05 -3.53 -6.48
C TYR A 78 0.21 -4.01 -7.90
N ASN A 79 0.49 -3.09 -8.82
CA ASN A 79 0.93 -3.39 -10.17
C ASN A 79 2.28 -2.71 -10.39
N TYR A 80 3.32 -3.53 -10.47
CA TYR A 80 4.69 -3.09 -10.66
C TYR A 80 4.93 -2.90 -12.16
N THR A 81 5.59 -1.80 -12.50
CA THR A 81 5.99 -1.51 -13.89
C THR A 81 7.48 -1.74 -14.08
N HIS A 82 8.27 -1.61 -13.01
CA HIS A 82 9.72 -1.71 -13.05
C HIS A 82 10.27 -2.46 -11.84
N SER A 83 11.41 -3.13 -12.04
CA SER A 83 12.17 -3.80 -10.98
C SER A 83 13.64 -3.33 -10.95
N GLY A 84 14.35 -3.66 -9.87
CA GLY A 84 15.77 -3.33 -9.68
C GLY A 84 16.05 -1.97 -9.03
N SER A 85 15.21 -0.94 -9.24
CA SER A 85 15.52 0.42 -8.74
C SER A 85 15.27 0.68 -7.26
N GLY A 86 15.27 -0.36 -6.42
CA GLY A 86 15.36 -0.25 -4.96
C GLY A 86 16.78 -0.11 -4.45
N ASP A 87 17.75 -0.35 -5.33
CA ASP A 87 19.17 -0.19 -5.09
C ASP A 87 19.69 0.94 -5.98
N TRP A 88 20.49 1.85 -5.41
CA TRP A 88 21.15 2.92 -6.15
C TRP A 88 22.18 2.42 -7.17
N ASN A 89 22.57 1.14 -7.11
CA ASN A 89 23.48 0.50 -8.06
C ASN A 89 22.79 -0.18 -9.25
N LEU A 90 21.45 -0.29 -9.22
CA LEU A 90 20.69 -1.02 -10.23
C LEU A 90 19.84 -0.06 -11.07
N PHE A 91 19.76 -0.37 -12.37
CA PHE A 91 18.90 0.35 -13.29
C PHE A 91 17.43 -0.07 -13.08
N PRO A 92 16.44 0.83 -13.25
CA PRO A 92 15.04 0.44 -13.32
C PRO A 92 14.78 -0.33 -14.61
N TYR A 93 14.64 -1.65 -14.51
CA TYR A 93 14.30 -2.53 -15.63
C TYR A 93 12.79 -2.56 -15.83
N ASP A 94 12.32 -2.33 -17.05
CA ASP A 94 10.90 -2.35 -17.40
C ASP A 94 10.39 -3.80 -17.45
N LEU A 95 9.32 -4.10 -16.72
CA LEU A 95 8.71 -5.44 -16.70
C LEU A 95 7.92 -5.74 -17.98
N GLY A 96 7.57 -4.71 -18.76
CA GLY A 96 6.91 -4.85 -20.06
C GLY A 96 7.86 -5.11 -21.24
N ASP A 97 9.18 -4.99 -21.07
CA ASP A 97 10.17 -5.26 -22.12
C ASP A 97 10.87 -6.62 -21.90
N ASN A 98 10.72 -7.51 -22.89
CA ASN A 98 11.35 -8.84 -22.90
C ASN A 98 12.89 -8.78 -22.76
N ASN A 99 13.54 -7.73 -23.27
CA ASN A 99 14.99 -7.58 -23.14
C ASN A 99 15.39 -7.28 -21.69
N ASP A 100 14.60 -6.48 -20.99
CA ASP A 100 14.85 -6.11 -19.60
C ASP A 100 14.50 -7.27 -18.65
N LEU A 101 13.43 -8.02 -18.93
CA LEU A 101 13.15 -9.29 -18.25
C LEU A 101 14.29 -10.30 -18.40
N ALA A 102 14.87 -10.44 -19.60
CA ALA A 102 16.01 -11.32 -19.83
C ALA A 102 17.27 -10.88 -19.05
N LYS A 103 17.50 -9.57 -18.91
CA LYS A 103 18.59 -9.03 -18.08
C LYS A 103 18.34 -9.30 -16.59
N LEU A 104 17.11 -9.11 -16.10
CA LEU A 104 16.74 -9.44 -14.72
C LEU A 104 16.98 -10.92 -14.41
N GLN A 105 16.57 -11.82 -15.30
CA GLN A 105 16.83 -13.25 -15.17
C GLN A 105 18.33 -13.59 -15.21
N ALA A 106 19.10 -12.93 -16.07
CA ALA A 106 20.55 -13.10 -16.12
C ALA A 106 21.26 -12.62 -14.83
N LEU A 107 20.68 -11.64 -14.13
CA LEU A 107 21.10 -11.19 -12.80
C LEU A 107 20.62 -12.11 -11.67
N GLY A 108 19.85 -13.17 -11.98
CA GLY A 108 19.26 -14.07 -11.00
C GLY A 108 18.12 -13.44 -10.19
N LEU A 109 17.51 -12.37 -10.70
CA LEU A 109 16.38 -11.70 -10.09
C LEU A 109 15.08 -12.21 -10.71
N ASP A 110 14.12 -12.54 -9.85
CA ASP A 110 12.76 -12.94 -10.26
C ASP A 110 11.78 -11.83 -9.84
N PRO A 111 11.47 -10.89 -10.74
CA PRO A 111 10.60 -9.77 -10.41
C PRO A 111 9.14 -10.20 -10.29
N ILE A 112 8.40 -9.53 -9.41
CA ILE A 112 6.95 -9.67 -9.28
C ILE A 112 6.28 -8.55 -10.09
N ASP A 113 5.29 -8.90 -10.92
CA ASP A 113 4.53 -7.95 -11.75
C ASP A 113 3.30 -7.41 -10.99
N ASP A 114 2.68 -8.23 -10.14
CA ASP A 114 1.55 -7.81 -9.32
C ASP A 114 1.54 -8.47 -7.93
N ALA A 115 0.93 -7.79 -6.96
CA ALA A 115 0.74 -8.32 -5.62
C ALA A 115 -0.60 -7.90 -5.02
N HIS A 116 -1.16 -8.77 -4.19
CA HIS A 116 -2.41 -8.54 -3.48
C HIS A 116 -2.18 -8.62 -1.97
N GLN A 117 -2.67 -7.62 -1.24
CA GLN A 117 -2.59 -7.59 0.22
C GLN A 117 -3.94 -7.29 0.82
N ILE A 118 -4.36 -8.12 1.77
CA ILE A 118 -5.53 -7.89 2.62
C ILE A 118 -5.02 -7.74 4.04
N TYR A 119 -5.48 -6.70 4.74
CA TYR A 119 -5.07 -6.45 6.11
C TYR A 119 -6.25 -6.01 6.96
N LEU A 120 -6.19 -6.35 8.24
CA LEU A 120 -7.15 -5.93 9.25
C LEU A 120 -6.38 -5.35 10.44
N THR A 121 -6.66 -4.10 10.78
CA THR A 121 -6.12 -3.45 11.97
C THR A 121 -7.23 -3.14 12.96
N PHE A 122 -6.89 -3.29 14.24
CA PHE A 122 -7.68 -2.80 15.35
C PHE A 122 -6.85 -1.74 16.06
N GLU A 123 -7.36 -0.52 16.11
CA GLU A 123 -6.68 0.61 16.73
C GLU A 123 -7.54 1.16 17.86
N ALA A 124 -6.90 1.39 19.00
CA ALA A 124 -7.53 1.93 20.19
C ALA A 124 -6.66 3.05 20.77
N PHE A 125 -7.26 4.24 20.89
CA PHE A 125 -6.71 5.42 21.53
C PHE A 125 -7.45 5.61 22.85
N PHE A 126 -6.73 5.90 23.94
CA PHE A 126 -7.26 6.00 25.31
C PHE A 126 -7.00 7.37 25.94
#